data_AF-A0A081PUY2-F1
#
_entry.id   AF-A0A081PUY2-F1
#
_cell.length_a   1.000
_cell.length_b   1.000
_cell.length_c   1.000
_cell.angle_alpha   90.00
_cell.angle_beta   90.00
_cell.angle_gamma   90.00
#
_symmetry.space_group_name_H-M   'P 1'
#
loop_
_entity.id
_entity.type
_entity.pdbx_description
1 polymer ?
#
loop_
_entity_poly.entity_id
_entity_poly.type
_entity_poly.pdbx_seq_one_letter_code
_entity_poly.pdbx_strand_id
1 'polypeptide(L)'
;MIKRHHNDVIHHIEDLELILRDPDFVGVNPREKDASFEYVKRFDDNVLVAIKLHKSGDFFYVPTMYRLQDYKLQSRIKSGRLRKFDKKSR
;
A
#
# COMPACT_ATOMS: atom_id res chain seq x y z
N MET A 1 -6.88 10.33 -5.45
CA MET A 1 -6.64 9.51 -6.66
C MET A 1 -6.60 10.39 -7.92
N ILE A 2 -7.72 11.02 -8.29
CA ILE A 2 -7.84 11.77 -9.57
C ILE A 2 -6.92 13.00 -9.64
N LYS A 3 -6.91 13.85 -8.59
CA LYS A 3 -6.04 15.04 -8.52
C LYS A 3 -4.54 14.75 -8.49
N ARG A 4 -4.14 13.49 -8.25
CA ARG A 4 -2.74 13.05 -8.21
C ARG A 4 -2.34 12.24 -9.45
N HIS A 5 -3.21 12.18 -10.47
CA HIS A 5 -3.00 11.41 -11.69
C HIS A 5 -2.79 9.90 -11.46
N HIS A 6 -3.38 9.33 -10.41
CA HIS A 6 -3.34 7.89 -10.14
C HIS A 6 -4.53 7.16 -10.80
N ASN A 7 -4.92 7.58 -12.01
CA ASN A 7 -6.08 7.01 -12.69
C ASN A 7 -5.79 5.63 -13.28
N ASP A 8 -4.50 5.35 -13.49
CA ASP A 8 -3.97 4.09 -13.99
C ASP A 8 -4.31 2.91 -13.09
N VAL A 9 -4.51 3.11 -11.79
CA VAL A 9 -4.86 2.03 -10.84
C VAL A 9 -6.33 1.97 -10.46
N ILE A 10 -7.22 2.77 -11.07
CA ILE A 10 -8.64 2.79 -10.70
C ILE A 10 -9.30 1.42 -10.87
N HIS A 11 -8.88 0.67 -11.89
CA HIS A 11 -9.39 -0.70 -12.13
C HIS A 11 -9.08 -1.66 -10.98
N HIS A 12 -8.01 -1.41 -10.21
CA HIS A 12 -7.66 -2.21 -9.02
C HIS A 12 -8.43 -1.83 -7.75
N ILE A 13 -9.39 -0.90 -7.82
CA ILE A 13 -10.25 -0.60 -6.65
C ILE A 13 -11.07 -1.83 -6.26
N GLU A 14 -11.51 -2.62 -7.25
CA GLU A 14 -12.23 -3.88 -7.01
C GLU A 14 -11.35 -4.94 -6.34
N ASP A 15 -10.03 -4.87 -6.54
CA ASP A 15 -9.04 -5.75 -5.91
C ASP A 15 -8.66 -5.33 -4.48
N LEU A 16 -9.21 -4.23 -3.95
CA LEU A 16 -8.77 -3.67 -2.67
C LEU A 16 -8.84 -4.70 -1.53
N GLU A 17 -9.91 -5.48 -1.45
CA GLU A 17 -10.03 -6.54 -0.45
C GLU A 17 -8.90 -7.59 -0.58
N LEU A 18 -8.57 -7.99 -1.80
CA LEU A 18 -7.48 -8.92 -2.09
C LEU A 18 -6.12 -8.32 -1.69
N ILE A 19 -5.88 -7.05 -2.00
CA ILE A 19 -4.62 -6.34 -1.65
C ILE A 19 -4.45 -6.28 -0.13
N LEU A 20 -5.53 -6.01 0.62
CA LEU A 20 -5.50 -5.91 2.07
C LEU A 20 -5.35 -7.28 2.74
N ARG A 21 -6.04 -8.30 2.22
CA ARG A 21 -6.02 -9.65 2.78
C ARG A 21 -4.73 -10.41 2.46
N ASP A 22 -4.18 -10.18 1.26
CA ASP A 22 -3.04 -10.92 0.74
C ASP A 22 -2.00 -10.02 0.04
N PRO A 23 -1.33 -9.10 0.76
CA PRO A 23 -0.26 -8.30 0.18
C PRO A 23 1.00 -9.15 -0.09
N ASP A 24 1.79 -8.75 -1.09
CA ASP A 24 3.16 -9.27 -1.28
C ASP A 24 4.15 -8.61 -0.32
N PHE A 25 3.98 -7.32 -0.07
CA PHE A 25 4.81 -6.54 0.84
C PHE A 25 3.97 -5.62 1.72
N VAL A 26 4.44 -5.42 2.94
CA VAL A 26 3.85 -4.50 3.91
C VAL A 26 4.91 -3.60 4.51
N GLY A 27 4.51 -2.43 4.99
CA GLY A 27 5.43 -1.49 5.62
C GLY A 27 4.74 -0.26 6.18
N VAL A 28 5.55 0.72 6.53
CA VAL A 28 5.11 2.01 7.08
C VAL A 28 5.88 3.13 6.39
N ASN A 29 5.19 4.20 6.02
CA ASN A 29 5.88 5.38 5.50
C ASN A 29 6.56 6.13 6.66
N PRO A 30 7.91 6.22 6.70
CA PRO A 30 8.63 6.82 7.83
C PRO A 30 8.36 8.33 7.99
N ARG A 31 7.72 8.97 7.01
CA ARG A 31 7.33 10.39 7.08
C ARG A 31 5.97 10.62 7.73
N GLU A 32 5.19 9.57 7.93
CA GLU A 32 3.89 9.65 8.59
C GLU A 32 4.09 9.54 10.11
N LYS A 33 3.56 10.52 10.84
CA LYS A 33 3.64 10.55 12.31
C LYS A 33 2.55 9.72 12.98
N ASP A 34 1.41 9.62 12.31
CA ASP A 34 0.23 8.91 12.79
C ASP A 34 0.26 7.45 12.32
N ALA A 35 -0.57 6.60 12.95
CA ALA A 35 -0.72 5.20 12.59
C ALA A 35 -1.09 5.05 11.10
N SER A 36 -0.16 4.49 10.33
CA SER A 36 -0.31 4.31 8.89
C SER A 36 0.42 3.07 8.41
N PHE A 37 -0.07 2.51 7.32
CA PHE A 37 0.47 1.29 6.72
C PHE A 37 0.55 1.44 5.20
N GLU A 38 1.51 0.76 4.60
CA GLU A 38 1.61 0.58 3.15
C GLU A 38 1.48 -0.90 2.83
N TYR A 39 0.53 -1.24 1.95
CA TYR A 39 0.31 -2.58 1.42
C TYR A 39 0.68 -2.54 -0.06
N VAL A 40 1.46 -3.51 -0.52
CA VAL A 40 1.81 -3.66 -1.92
C VAL A 40 1.43 -5.05 -2.40
N LYS A 41 0.65 -5.10 -3.48
CA LYS A 41 0.34 -6.32 -4.23
C LYS A 41 0.97 -6.23 -5.61
N ARG A 42 1.50 -7.35 -6.10
CA ARG A 42 1.99 -7.48 -7.47
C ARG A 42 0.93 -8.10 -8.36
N PHE A 43 0.63 -7.39 -9.45
CA PHE A 43 -0.12 -7.86 -10.61
C PHE A 43 0.83 -7.83 -11.81
N ASP A 44 0.38 -7.37 -12.99
CA ASP A 44 1.27 -6.95 -14.07
C ASP A 44 2.10 -5.71 -13.68
N ASP A 45 1.54 -4.89 -12.79
CA ASP A 45 2.19 -3.76 -12.13
C ASP A 45 2.18 -3.94 -10.60
N ASN A 46 3.04 -3.21 -9.88
CA ASN A 46 2.93 -3.16 -8.41
C ASN A 46 1.92 -2.08 -8.02
N VAL A 47 0.92 -2.44 -7.22
CA VAL A 47 -0.07 -1.50 -6.68
C VAL A 47 0.22 -1.29 -5.21
N LEU A 48 0.40 -0.03 -4.81
CA LEU A 48 0.52 0.35 -3.41
C LEU A 48 -0.78 0.99 -2.93
N VAL A 49 -1.31 0.46 -1.83
CA VAL A 49 -2.42 1.02 -1.05
C VAL A 49 -1.85 1.55 0.26
N ALA A 50 -2.07 2.83 0.54
CA ALA A 50 -1.76 3.41 1.84
C ALA A 50 -3.02 3.43 2.70
N ILE A 51 -2.88 3.08 3.98
CA ILE A 51 -3.95 3.11 4.98
C ILE A 51 -3.53 4.07 6.08
N LYS A 52 -4.48 4.87 6.59
CA LYS A 52 -4.25 5.78 7.73
C LYS A 52 -5.39 5.70 8.73
N LEU A 53 -5.06 5.82 10.01
CA LEU A 53 -6.04 6.07 11.06
C LEU A 53 -6.60 7.48 10.89
N HIS A 54 -7.92 7.63 10.96
CA HIS A 54 -8.55 8.94 10.97
C HIS A 54 -8.30 9.63 12.33
N LYS A 55 -7.92 10.91 12.32
CA LYS A 55 -7.45 11.60 13.54
C LYS A 55 -8.53 11.80 14.61
N SER A 56 -9.77 11.91 14.18
CA SER A 56 -10.93 12.19 15.04
C SER A 56 -11.98 11.09 15.00
N GLY A 57 -11.74 10.03 14.24
CA GLY A 57 -12.65 8.90 14.12
C GLY A 57 -11.85 7.63 14.30
N ASP A 58 -12.34 6.71 15.12
CA ASP A 58 -11.66 5.43 15.39
C ASP A 58 -11.84 4.45 14.22
N PHE A 59 -11.48 4.88 13.01
CA PHE A 59 -11.54 4.08 11.79
C PHE A 59 -10.33 4.31 10.90
N PHE A 60 -9.93 3.26 10.18
CA PHE A 60 -8.93 3.35 9.13
C PHE A 60 -9.57 3.69 7.79
N TYR A 61 -8.87 4.46 6.97
CA TYR A 61 -9.28 4.78 5.61
C TYR A 61 -8.10 4.70 4.63
N VAL A 62 -8.40 4.63 3.34
CA VAL A 62 -7.41 4.58 2.25
C VAL A 62 -7.20 5.99 1.69
N PRO A 63 -6.18 6.76 2.14
CA PRO A 63 -5.90 8.08 1.58
C PRO A 63 -5.41 8.06 0.14
N THR A 64 -4.75 6.98 -0.30
CA THR A 64 -4.22 6.87 -1.66
C THR A 64 -3.96 5.43 -2.07
N MET A 65 -4.14 5.18 -3.37
CA MET A 65 -3.66 4.02 -4.09
C MET A 65 -2.91 4.52 -5.34
N TYR A 66 -1.84 3.84 -5.76
CA TYR A 66 -1.10 4.17 -6.98
C TYR A 66 -0.19 3.04 -7.44
N ARG A 67 0.18 3.07 -8.73
CA ARG A 67 1.22 2.21 -9.29
C ARG A 67 2.57 2.56 -8.72
N LEU A 68 3.22 1.59 -8.10
CA LEU A 68 4.59 1.70 -7.60
C LEU A 68 5.55 1.13 -8.64
N GLN A 69 6.41 1.97 -9.21
CA GLN A 69 7.44 1.50 -10.14
C GLN A 69 8.40 0.51 -9.45
N ASP A 70 8.87 -0.49 -10.21
CA ASP A 70 9.76 -1.54 -9.69
C ASP A 70 10.99 -0.99 -8.98
N TYR A 71 11.67 -0.01 -9.57
CA TYR A 71 12.86 0.58 -8.96
C TYR A 71 12.56 1.23 -7.59
N LYS A 72 11.34 1.77 -7.40
CA LYS A 72 10.90 2.29 -6.09
C LYS A 72 10.56 1.17 -5.13
N LEU A 73 9.93 0.09 -5.60
CA LEU A 73 9.68 -1.10 -4.77
C LEU A 73 11.01 -1.66 -4.24
N GLN A 74 11.99 -1.90 -5.12
CA GLN A 74 13.30 -2.42 -4.76
C GLN A 74 14.04 -1.49 -3.79
N SER A 75 14.01 -0.17 -4.04
CA SER A 75 14.60 0.81 -3.14
C SER A 75 13.97 0.77 -1.73
N ARG A 76 12.65 0.64 -1.64
CA ARG A 76 11.94 0.56 -0.35
C ARG A 76 12.14 -0.75 0.38
N ILE A 77 12.32 -1.86 -0.35
CA ILE A 77 12.73 -3.14 0.24
C ILE A 77 14.14 -3.01 0.80
N LYS A 78 15.09 -2.47 0.02
CA LYS A 78 16.48 -2.27 0.45
C LYS A 78 16.60 -1.36 1.67
N SER A 79 15.77 -0.33 1.79
CA SER A 79 15.76 0.55 2.97
C SER A 79 15.00 -0.03 4.18
N GLY A 80 14.35 -1.17 4.03
CA GLY A 80 13.52 -1.79 5.07
C GLY A 80 12.16 -1.12 5.29
N ARG A 81 11.81 -0.10 4.48
CA ARG A 81 10.48 0.55 4.51
C ARG A 81 9.37 -0.42 4.13
N LEU A 82 9.62 -1.29 3.15
CA LEU A 82 8.74 -2.40 2.78
C LEU A 82 9.43 -3.72 3.10
N ARG A 83 8.66 -4.68 3.60
CA ARG A 83 9.13 -6.04 3.88
C ARG A 83 8.18 -7.03 3.24
N LYS A 84 8.72 -8.16 2.77
CA LYS A 84 7.91 -9.24 2.20
C LYS A 84 6.94 -9.73 3.27
N PHE A 85 5.67 -9.84 2.93
CA PHE A 85 4.67 -10.38 3.83
C PHE A 85 4.85 -11.90 3.92
N ASP A 86 5.15 -12.40 5.11
CA ASP A 86 5.33 -13.84 5.35
C ASP A 86 3.99 -14.47 5.70
N LYS A 87 3.48 -15.32 4.82
CA LYS A 87 2.28 -16.13 5.05
C LYS A 87 2.63 -17.33 5.92
N LYS A 88 3.19 -17.12 7.11
CA LYS A 88 3.20 -18.21 8.08
C LYS A 88 1.75 -18.45 8.48
N SER A 89 1.14 -19.43 7.80
CA SER A 89 -0.13 -20.04 8.15
C SER A 89 -0.10 -20.30 9.65
N ARG A 90 -1.01 -19.66 10.37
CA ARG A 90 -1.42 -20.17 11.67
C ARG A 90 -2.06 -21.53 11.49
#